data_AF-A0A0G1CM98-F1
#
_entry.id   AF-A0A0G1CM98-F1
#
_cell.length_a   1.000
_cell.length_b   1.000
_cell.length_c   1.000
_cell.angle_alpha   90.00
_cell.angle_beta   90.00
_cell.angle_gamma   90.00
#
_symmetry.space_group_name_H-M   'P 1'
#
loop_
_entity.id
_entity.type
_entity.pdbx_description
1 polymer ?
#
loop_
_entity_poly.entity_id
_entity_poly.type
_entity_poly.pdbx_seq_one_letter_code
_entity_poly.pdbx_strand_id
1 'polypeptide(L)'
;MAKKLYLTILLLLLPFTLTGCTTGDYEATSSYEESSGYEEYGCTQDCSGHNAGWEWAEDKGITDPSDCGGKSQSFIEGCESYAEEN
;
A
#
# COMPACT_ATOMS: atom_id res chain seq x y z
N MET A 1 31.58 41.14 -6.76
CA MET A 1 32.30 40.06 -6.04
C MET A 1 31.40 39.18 -5.15
N ALA A 2 30.06 39.29 -5.22
CA ALA A 2 29.17 38.56 -4.30
C ALA A 2 28.78 37.13 -4.74
N LYS A 3 28.99 36.78 -6.02
CA LYS A 3 28.44 35.55 -6.61
C LYS A 3 29.21 34.28 -6.23
N LYS A 4 30.53 34.39 -6.02
CA LYS A 4 31.41 33.27 -5.65
C LYS A 4 31.24 32.87 -4.17
N LEU A 5 30.89 33.84 -3.31
CA LEU A 5 30.69 33.63 -1.88
C LEU A 5 29.37 32.88 -1.59
N TYR A 6 28.34 33.11 -2.40
CA TYR A 6 27.04 32.45 -2.26
C TYR A 6 27.11 30.96 -2.60
N LEU A 7 27.87 30.60 -3.63
CA LEU A 7 28.06 29.22 -4.08
C LEU A 7 28.81 28.37 -3.05
N THR A 8 29.77 28.96 -2.32
CA THR A 8 30.53 28.28 -1.27
C THR A 8 29.77 28.15 0.05
N ILE A 9 28.82 29.05 0.34
CA ILE A 9 28.01 29.02 1.57
C ILE A 9 26.84 28.04 1.44
N LEU A 10 26.26 27.89 0.23
CA LEU A 10 25.16 26.95 -0.02
C LEU A 10 25.58 25.47 0.14
N LEU A 11 26.85 25.16 -0.03
CA LEU A 11 27.42 23.81 0.04
C LEU A 11 27.73 23.34 1.49
N LEU A 12 27.71 24.24 2.48
CA LEU A 12 28.04 23.94 3.89
C LEU A 12 26.82 23.82 4.82
N LEU A 13 25.60 24.02 4.29
CA LEU A 13 24.34 23.74 4.99
C LEU A 13 23.69 22.43 4.51
N LEU A 14 24.47 21.55 3.86
CA LEU A 14 24.06 20.16 3.65
C LEU A 14 24.29 19.41 4.97
N PRO A 15 23.23 18.94 5.67
CA PRO A 15 23.42 18.00 6.75
C PRO A 15 24.14 16.76 6.19
N PHE A 16 25.37 16.61 6.68
CA PHE A 16 26.05 15.37 7.04
C PHE A 16 25.25 14.11 6.69
N THR A 17 25.83 13.31 5.79
CA THR A 17 25.37 12.01 5.31
C THR A 17 24.49 11.30 6.35
N LEU A 18 23.18 11.34 6.12
CA LEU A 18 22.26 10.41 6.74
C LEU A 18 22.84 9.02 6.47
N THR A 19 23.15 8.29 7.53
CA THR A 19 23.36 6.84 7.49
C THR A 19 22.36 6.24 6.53
N GLY A 20 22.89 5.62 5.47
CA GLY A 20 22.10 5.14 4.35
C GLY A 20 21.03 4.14 4.76
N CYS A 21 19.88 4.28 4.13
CA CYS A 21 19.08 3.14 3.70
C CYS A 21 18.84 3.32 2.20
N THR A 22 19.90 3.19 1.41
CA THR A 22 19.75 2.90 -0.02
C THR A 22 20.58 1.67 -0.33
N THR A 23 19.93 0.53 -0.33
CA THR A 23 20.07 -0.41 -1.43
C THR A 23 18.67 -0.97 -1.63
N GLY A 24 18.02 -0.51 -2.71
CA GLY A 24 17.41 -1.52 -3.56
C GLY A 24 18.49 -2.53 -3.93
N ASP A 25 18.09 -3.74 -4.29
CA ASP A 25 18.99 -4.77 -4.81
C ASP A 25 20.00 -5.36 -3.79
N TYR A 26 19.49 -5.88 -2.66
CA TYR A 26 20.00 -7.15 -2.15
C TYR A 26 18.99 -8.24 -2.49
N GLU A 27 19.40 -9.21 -3.30
CA GLU A 27 18.72 -10.49 -3.49
C GLU A 27 18.73 -11.27 -2.15
N ALA A 28 18.01 -10.78 -1.14
CA ALA A 28 17.25 -11.75 -0.39
C ALA A 28 16.14 -12.13 -1.35
N THR A 29 16.00 -13.42 -1.63
CA THR A 29 14.72 -13.96 -2.07
C THR A 29 13.75 -13.60 -0.93
N SER A 30 13.26 -12.37 -0.92
CA SER A 30 11.92 -12.13 -0.45
C SER A 30 11.17 -12.93 -1.46
N SER A 31 10.83 -14.15 -1.07
CA SER A 31 9.52 -14.61 -1.40
C SER A 31 8.59 -13.41 -1.09
N TYR A 32 8.37 -12.55 -2.08
CA TYR A 32 7.06 -12.53 -2.70
C TYR A 32 6.70 -14.02 -2.83
N GLU A 33 6.25 -14.58 -1.70
CA GLU A 33 5.13 -15.47 -1.77
C GLU A 33 4.18 -14.63 -2.58
N GLU A 34 4.09 -15.06 -3.83
CA GLU A 34 2.97 -14.76 -4.67
C GLU A 34 1.75 -15.08 -3.81
N SER A 35 1.38 -14.10 -2.99
CA SER A 35 0.24 -14.13 -2.12
C SER A 35 -0.88 -13.78 -3.05
N SER A 36 -1.24 -14.83 -3.79
CA SER A 36 -2.35 -14.95 -4.72
C SER A 36 -3.39 -13.88 -4.46
N GLY A 37 -3.44 -12.84 -5.30
CA GLY A 37 -4.61 -11.98 -5.57
C GLY A 37 -5.33 -11.25 -4.43
N TYR A 38 -5.11 -11.54 -3.16
CA TYR A 38 -5.96 -11.05 -2.06
C TYR A 38 -5.26 -10.08 -1.10
N GLU A 39 -3.93 -9.92 -1.21
CA GLU A 39 -3.14 -9.03 -0.33
C GLU A 39 -2.76 -7.69 -0.98
N GLU A 40 -3.20 -7.40 -2.21
CA GLU A 40 -2.89 -6.11 -2.84
C GLU A 40 -3.62 -4.93 -2.15
N TYR A 41 -4.70 -5.19 -1.42
CA TYR A 41 -5.30 -4.24 -0.48
C TYR A 41 -4.74 -4.37 0.95
N GLY A 42 -3.41 -4.29 1.10
CA GLY A 42 -2.74 -3.75 2.29
C GLY A 42 -3.15 -4.32 3.67
N CYS A 43 -3.59 -5.57 3.74
CA CYS A 43 -3.98 -6.17 5.01
C CYS A 43 -2.74 -6.67 5.76
N THR A 44 -2.33 -5.98 6.83
CA THR A 44 -1.05 -6.27 7.52
C THR A 44 -1.18 -7.18 8.74
N GLN A 45 -2.39 -7.43 9.26
CA GLN A 45 -2.61 -8.11 10.55
C GLN A 45 -3.86 -9.00 10.59
N ASP A 46 -5.06 -8.46 10.34
CA ASP A 46 -6.32 -9.22 10.42
C ASP A 46 -7.24 -8.90 9.24
N CYS A 47 -7.29 -9.83 8.28
CA CYS A 47 -8.09 -9.70 7.07
C CYS A 47 -9.50 -10.25 7.23
N SER A 48 -9.89 -10.68 8.44
CA SER A 48 -11.22 -11.23 8.70
C SER A 48 -12.34 -10.28 8.30
N GLY A 49 -12.15 -8.97 8.47
CA GLY A 49 -13.11 -7.96 8.03
C GLY A 49 -13.26 -7.91 6.50
N HIS A 50 -12.12 -7.92 5.78
CA HIS A 50 -12.09 -7.91 4.32
C HIS A 50 -12.67 -9.19 3.74
N ASN A 51 -12.24 -10.35 4.22
CA ASN A 51 -12.76 -11.64 3.79
C ASN A 51 -14.27 -11.77 4.07
N ALA A 52 -14.75 -11.30 5.22
CA ALA A 52 -16.18 -11.29 5.51
C ALA A 52 -16.98 -10.38 4.56
N GLY A 53 -16.40 -9.28 4.11
CA GLY A 53 -16.97 -8.39 3.10
C GLY A 53 -17.08 -9.06 1.74
N TRP A 54 -15.99 -9.71 1.32
CA TRP A 54 -15.91 -10.46 0.08
C TRP A 54 -16.91 -11.61 0.03
N GLU A 55 -16.89 -12.49 1.05
CA GLU A 55 -17.80 -13.64 1.14
C GLU A 55 -19.26 -13.19 1.13
N TRP A 56 -19.57 -12.08 1.81
CA TRP A 56 -20.91 -11.50 1.78
C TRP A 56 -21.29 -10.99 0.39
N ALA A 57 -20.37 -10.34 -0.33
CA ALA A 57 -20.62 -9.84 -1.68
C ALA A 57 -20.87 -11.00 -2.66
N GLU A 58 -20.08 -12.07 -2.56
CA GLU A 58 -20.28 -13.31 -3.32
C GLU A 58 -21.63 -13.95 -3.03
N ASP A 59 -21.98 -14.13 -1.75
CA ASP A 59 -23.27 -14.69 -1.32
C ASP A 59 -24.47 -13.87 -1.80
N LYS A 60 -24.28 -12.57 -2.02
CA LYS A 60 -25.30 -11.63 -2.50
C LYS A 60 -25.25 -11.40 -4.01
N GLY A 61 -24.20 -11.86 -4.69
CA GLY A 61 -23.95 -11.59 -6.10
C GLY A 61 -23.82 -10.09 -6.38
N ILE A 62 -23.09 -9.36 -5.54
CA ILE A 62 -22.82 -7.93 -5.74
C ILE A 62 -21.76 -7.76 -6.83
N THR A 63 -22.13 -7.09 -7.92
CA THR A 63 -21.23 -6.78 -9.05
C THR A 63 -21.10 -5.28 -9.30
N ASP A 64 -21.70 -4.44 -8.44
CA ASP A 64 -21.52 -2.99 -8.45
C ASP A 64 -20.90 -2.59 -7.11
N PRO A 65 -19.68 -2.05 -7.08
CA PRO A 65 -19.04 -1.58 -5.85
C PRO A 65 -19.89 -0.55 -5.10
N SER A 66 -20.77 0.19 -5.79
CA SER A 66 -21.68 1.17 -5.18
C SER A 66 -22.75 0.52 -4.28
N ASP A 67 -23.03 -0.77 -4.48
CA ASP A 67 -23.94 -1.56 -3.64
C ASP A 67 -23.24 -2.11 -2.38
N CYS A 68 -21.92 -1.94 -2.27
CA CYS A 68 -21.17 -2.29 -1.09
C CYS A 68 -21.43 -1.31 0.06
N GLY A 69 -21.73 -1.87 1.22
CA GLY A 69 -21.96 -1.15 2.46
C GLY A 69 -21.66 -2.02 3.65
N GLY A 70 -21.56 -1.45 4.85
CA GLY A 70 -21.16 -2.24 6.00
C GLY A 70 -20.92 -1.44 7.26
N LYS A 71 -20.52 -2.17 8.32
CA LYS A 71 -20.26 -1.60 9.65
C LYS A 71 -18.81 -1.20 9.86
N SER A 72 -17.89 -1.66 9.02
CA SER A 72 -16.46 -1.36 9.09
C SER A 72 -15.90 -1.12 7.69
N GLN A 73 -14.84 -0.32 7.60
CA GLN A 73 -14.16 -0.02 6.34
C GLN A 73 -13.58 -1.29 5.71
N SER A 74 -12.93 -2.14 6.51
CA SER A 74 -12.38 -3.41 6.02
C SER A 74 -13.43 -4.30 5.36
N PHE A 75 -14.66 -4.33 5.87
CA PHE A 75 -15.77 -5.08 5.25
C PHE A 75 -16.19 -4.47 3.92
N ILE A 76 -16.25 -3.15 3.83
CA ILE A 76 -16.62 -2.45 2.60
C ILE A 76 -15.56 -2.69 1.53
N GLU A 77 -14.28 -2.55 1.88
CA GLU A 77 -13.14 -2.80 0.98
C GLU A 77 -13.17 -4.23 0.41
N GLY A 78 -13.51 -5.23 1.23
CA GLY A 78 -13.63 -6.62 0.76
C GLY A 78 -14.81 -6.85 -0.17
N CYS A 79 -15.95 -6.19 0.08
CA CYS A 79 -17.08 -6.24 -0.83
C CYS A 79 -16.75 -5.57 -2.16
N GLU A 80 -16.15 -4.38 -2.12
CA GLU A 80 -15.78 -3.62 -3.32
C GLU A 80 -14.79 -4.42 -4.17
N SER A 81 -13.83 -5.09 -3.53
CA SER A 81 -12.86 -5.94 -4.24
C SER A 81 -13.53 -7.08 -5.01
N TYR A 82 -14.51 -7.78 -4.41
CA TYR A 82 -15.28 -8.80 -5.13
C TYR A 82 -16.05 -8.20 -6.31
N ALA A 83 -16.71 -7.07 -6.09
CA ALA A 83 -17.53 -6.39 -7.09
C ALA A 83 -16.70 -5.78 -8.25
N GLU A 84 -15.44 -5.44 -8.02
CA GLU A 84 -14.51 -5.01 -9.07
C GLU A 84 -14.04 -6.18 -9.93
N GLU A 85 -14.02 -7.40 -9.38
CA GLU A 85 -13.57 -8.61 -10.07
C GLU A 85 -14.68 -9.36 -10.84
N ASN A 86 -15.96 -9.05 -10.62
CA ASN A 86 -17.12 -9.78 -11.16
C ASN A 86 -18.13 -8.88 -11.87
#